data_AF-A0A1Q3AGL9-F1
#
_entry.id   AF-A0A1Q3AGL9-F1
#
_cell.length_a   1.000
_cell.length_b   1.000
_cell.length_c   1.000
_cell.angle_alpha   90.00
_cell.angle_beta   90.00
_cell.angle_gamma   90.00
#
_symmetry.space_group_name_H-M   'P 1'
#
loop_
_entity.id
_entity.type
_entity.pdbx_description
1 polymer ?
#
loop_
_entity_poly.entity_id
_entity_poly.type
_entity_poly.pdbx_seq_one_letter_code
_entity_poly.pdbx_strand_id
1 'polypeptide(L)'
;MTSNKLPVIDLNAISDEQELLPAVKSILLNDDTFLLKNYANIKQLDSLLYNLNHQELPDEQQGMDQNFTGVSNLGDNLFLEQYIVNTDDQLQFDRHCNNASLNNLYTRLFKIGLFFANLCIRSVVLDDENQKNANISQDQYFTKITRYFYQDQSLQELPSGEIFEYPMNHDYVSCSPVGIITIFPQATNIRYKPSTVSSDDNVWVSVNEPDCLLLHTGSLLATLSNGIHTTSPLKICPQSNTVHLTIGPPLSTVVDSTKGDTLAKSLLKQQIEDFPQIAQKYYPREMAQLQLAKSLQFYKNLFSTCETVLSLFVMSRSLGSPVELPSILPQLSNMMRKKITQNDFLKMVSLWPECYNMKSNSRGELTISLPTRNVLGALVNKSRRLEYSEKADAWFQNVVNQHSVITDVPAVKMGKRRGSDNADADGSMGKQKLTSMELPRERRYLANPKERFMNPEKNTDSQSNLLERLRERERKSSALLSQRQRQYQQFLTVKMKQVFGILHSLPWNRPYTVTYLTGLVVDSLQDSNNPIGLSEAEEILEKLQGLLCNEISVQTVDGGLKVYRWIQLDKDSLSAEIDRMSHEELTNNVDTGL
;
A
#
# COMPACT_ATOMS: atom_id res chain seq x y z
N MET A 1 -8.49 23.93 32.11
CA MET A 1 -9.02 22.58 31.82
C MET A 1 -10.53 22.64 31.99
N THR A 2 -11.23 23.08 30.95
CA THR A 2 -12.70 23.09 30.93
C THR A 2 -13.14 21.63 30.82
N SER A 3 -13.82 21.13 31.84
CA SER A 3 -14.48 19.82 31.76
C SER A 3 -15.40 19.84 30.54
N ASN A 4 -15.16 18.96 29.56
CA ASN A 4 -16.07 18.71 28.43
C ASN A 4 -17.38 18.14 29.00
N LYS A 5 -18.23 18.99 29.56
CA LYS A 5 -19.53 18.62 30.08
C LYS A 5 -20.54 18.86 28.97
N LEU A 6 -21.27 17.80 28.61
CA LEU A 6 -22.46 17.92 27.79
C LEU A 6 -23.44 18.89 28.46
N PRO A 7 -24.12 19.73 27.68
CA PRO A 7 -25.23 20.52 28.20
C PRO A 7 -26.33 19.60 28.72
N VAL A 8 -26.84 19.90 29.91
CA VAL A 8 -27.90 19.13 30.59
C VAL A 8 -29.09 20.06 30.81
N ILE A 9 -30.26 19.64 30.32
CA ILE A 9 -31.54 20.29 30.56
C ILE A 9 -32.24 19.53 31.69
N ASP A 10 -32.49 20.21 32.80
CA ASP A 10 -33.27 19.65 33.91
C ASP A 10 -34.73 20.09 33.81
N LEU A 11 -35.62 19.13 33.55
CA LEU A 11 -37.06 19.38 33.41
C LEU A 11 -37.75 19.78 34.70
N ASN A 12 -37.14 19.52 35.87
CA ASN A 12 -37.68 20.01 37.14
C ASN A 12 -37.41 21.51 37.34
N ALA A 13 -36.38 22.05 36.68
CA ALA A 13 -36.00 23.44 36.79
C ALA A 13 -36.69 24.30 35.72
N ILE A 14 -36.87 23.77 34.51
CA ILE A 14 -37.46 24.48 33.37
C ILE A 14 -38.58 23.62 32.79
N SER A 15 -39.83 23.91 33.17
CA SER A 15 -41.01 23.19 32.68
C SER A 15 -41.74 23.92 31.57
N ASP A 16 -41.60 25.25 31.47
CA ASP A 16 -42.36 26.06 30.54
C ASP A 16 -41.69 26.17 29.16
N GLU A 17 -42.50 26.05 28.11
CA GLU A 17 -42.04 26.10 26.71
C GLU A 17 -41.33 27.44 26.39
N GLN A 18 -41.77 28.54 27.01
CA GLN A 18 -41.21 29.88 26.81
C GLN A 18 -39.80 30.02 27.40
N GLU A 19 -39.47 29.26 28.45
CA GLU A 19 -38.15 29.26 29.08
C GLU A 19 -37.22 28.21 28.44
N LEU A 20 -37.78 27.09 27.96
CA LEU A 20 -37.04 26.05 27.26
C LEU A 20 -36.50 26.53 25.90
N LEU A 21 -37.27 27.32 25.15
CA LEU A 21 -36.88 27.79 23.82
C LEU A 21 -35.55 28.57 23.81
N PRO A 22 -35.33 29.61 24.64
CA PRO A 22 -34.05 30.32 24.67
C PRO A 22 -32.90 29.43 25.17
N ALA A 23 -33.15 28.51 26.11
CA ALA A 23 -32.14 27.58 26.61
C ALA A 23 -31.69 26.61 25.51
N VAL A 24 -32.63 25.97 24.82
CA VAL A 24 -32.35 25.08 23.68
C VAL A 24 -31.66 25.83 22.55
N LYS A 25 -32.10 27.05 22.22
CA LYS A 25 -31.42 27.89 21.23
C LYS A 25 -29.96 28.15 21.58
N SER A 26 -29.65 28.46 22.85
CA SER A 26 -28.27 28.69 23.29
C SER A 26 -27.39 27.45 23.20
N ILE A 27 -27.97 26.27 23.44
CA ILE A 27 -27.31 24.98 23.30
C ILE A 27 -27.05 24.72 21.82
N LEU A 28 -28.07 24.78 20.96
CA LEU A 28 -27.99 24.43 19.54
C LEU A 28 -27.02 25.30 18.73
N LEU A 29 -26.71 26.52 19.20
CA LEU A 29 -25.72 27.38 18.57
C LEU A 29 -24.29 26.90 18.79
N ASN A 30 -24.02 26.21 19.90
CA ASN A 30 -22.68 25.78 20.28
C ASN A 30 -22.50 24.27 20.22
N ASP A 31 -23.56 23.50 20.53
CA ASP A 31 -23.56 22.05 20.66
C ASP A 31 -24.71 21.40 19.87
N ASP A 32 -24.48 20.17 19.43
CA ASP A 32 -25.45 19.35 18.69
C ASP A 32 -26.11 18.26 19.53
N THR A 33 -25.54 18.01 20.71
CA THR A 33 -25.88 16.91 21.59
C THR A 33 -26.14 17.44 23.00
N PHE A 34 -27.26 17.08 23.59
CA PHE A 34 -27.62 17.49 24.95
C PHE A 34 -28.34 16.38 25.70
N LEU A 35 -28.26 16.44 27.03
CA LEU A 35 -28.86 15.48 27.94
C LEU A 35 -30.15 16.05 28.52
N LEU A 36 -31.15 15.20 28.67
CA LEU A 36 -32.41 15.52 29.33
C LEU A 36 -32.51 14.75 30.64
N LYS A 37 -32.52 15.49 31.75
CA LYS A 37 -32.58 14.95 33.10
C LYS A 37 -33.99 15.07 33.68
N ASN A 38 -34.32 14.15 34.60
CA ASN A 38 -35.57 14.14 35.36
C ASN A 38 -36.84 14.02 34.50
N TYR A 39 -36.80 13.17 33.47
CA TYR A 39 -38.00 12.85 32.72
C TYR A 39 -39.01 12.04 33.57
N ALA A 40 -40.25 12.50 33.62
CA ALA A 40 -41.29 11.94 34.50
C ALA A 40 -41.50 10.42 34.37
N ASN A 41 -41.30 9.86 33.17
CA ASN A 41 -41.53 8.42 32.91
C ASN A 41 -40.22 7.61 32.80
N ILE A 42 -39.09 8.09 33.31
CA ILE A 42 -37.80 7.39 33.15
C ILE A 42 -37.83 5.97 33.70
N LYS A 43 -38.38 5.74 34.90
CA LYS A 43 -38.50 4.41 35.52
C LYS A 43 -39.34 3.43 34.68
N GLN A 44 -40.40 3.93 34.05
CA GLN A 44 -41.23 3.11 33.16
C GLN A 44 -40.47 2.77 31.89
N LEU A 45 -39.63 3.68 31.42
CA LEU A 45 -38.82 3.50 30.22
C LEU A 45 -37.71 2.48 30.47
N ASP A 46 -37.05 2.55 31.63
CA ASP A 46 -36.08 1.55 32.08
C ASP A 46 -36.70 0.15 32.19
N SER A 47 -37.94 0.06 32.70
CA SER A 47 -38.66 -1.22 32.77
C SER A 47 -38.98 -1.80 31.39
N LEU A 48 -39.28 -0.94 30.39
CA LEU A 48 -39.51 -1.39 29.02
C LEU A 48 -38.21 -1.84 28.36
N LEU A 49 -37.10 -1.12 28.57
CA LEU A 49 -35.78 -1.53 28.08
C LEU A 49 -35.36 -2.87 28.69
N TYR A 50 -35.63 -3.07 29.99
CA TYR A 50 -35.38 -4.34 30.65
C TYR A 50 -36.18 -5.49 30.01
N ASN A 51 -37.47 -5.29 29.74
CA ASN A 51 -38.32 -6.29 29.08
C ASN A 51 -37.84 -6.59 27.66
N LEU A 52 -37.43 -5.57 26.90
CA LEU A 52 -36.85 -5.76 25.56
C LEU A 52 -35.56 -6.58 25.64
N ASN A 53 -34.72 -6.39 26.65
CA ASN A 53 -33.46 -7.12 26.74
C ASN A 53 -33.62 -8.59 27.17
N HIS A 54 -34.68 -8.95 27.91
CA HIS A 54 -34.78 -10.27 28.55
C HIS A 54 -36.01 -11.10 28.15
N GLN A 55 -37.12 -10.47 27.77
CA GLN A 55 -38.40 -11.15 27.57
C GLN A 55 -38.82 -11.20 26.09
N GLU A 56 -38.57 -10.12 25.35
CA GLU A 56 -39.05 -9.97 23.98
C GLU A 56 -37.92 -10.01 22.96
N LEU A 57 -37.68 -11.21 22.44
CA LEU A 57 -36.71 -11.45 21.38
C LEU A 57 -37.21 -10.87 20.03
N PRO A 58 -36.31 -10.35 19.18
CA PRO A 58 -36.65 -9.96 17.81
C PRO A 58 -37.21 -11.13 17.01
N ASP A 59 -38.25 -10.87 16.20
CA ASP A 59 -38.90 -11.88 15.36
C ASP A 59 -38.11 -12.14 14.07
N GLU A 60 -37.27 -13.17 14.07
CA GLU A 60 -36.44 -13.57 12.92
C GLU A 60 -37.26 -13.90 11.66
N GLN A 61 -38.53 -14.30 11.81
CA GLN A 61 -39.36 -14.74 10.69
C GLN A 61 -39.82 -13.57 9.80
N GLN A 62 -39.81 -12.34 10.33
CA GLN A 62 -40.23 -11.15 9.57
C GLN A 62 -39.29 -10.82 8.41
N GLY A 63 -38.00 -11.13 8.57
CA GLY A 63 -36.93 -10.72 7.67
C GLY A 63 -36.86 -9.20 7.47
N MET A 64 -35.84 -8.74 6.75
CA MET A 64 -35.72 -7.33 6.36
C MET A 64 -36.21 -7.11 4.94
N ASP A 65 -37.02 -6.07 4.73
CA ASP A 65 -37.54 -5.70 3.42
C ASP A 65 -36.68 -4.64 2.70
N GLN A 66 -37.13 -4.23 1.50
CA GLN A 66 -36.50 -3.17 0.71
C GLN A 66 -36.54 -1.80 1.42
N ASN A 67 -37.54 -1.56 2.25
CA ASN A 67 -37.67 -0.32 2.99
C ASN A 67 -36.76 -0.24 4.22
N PHE A 68 -35.89 -1.22 4.42
CA PHE A 68 -35.08 -1.37 5.65
C PHE A 68 -35.96 -1.42 6.90
N THR A 69 -37.06 -2.17 6.84
CA THR A 69 -37.94 -2.44 7.99
C THR A 69 -38.05 -3.94 8.26
N GLY A 70 -38.16 -4.31 9.54
CA GLY A 70 -38.15 -5.69 10.03
C GLY A 70 -36.89 -6.03 10.79
N VAL A 71 -36.52 -7.32 10.74
CA VAL A 71 -35.44 -7.90 11.54
C VAL A 71 -34.34 -8.46 10.63
N SER A 72 -33.09 -8.12 10.93
CA SER A 72 -31.91 -8.63 10.24
C SER A 72 -30.85 -9.10 11.23
N ASN A 73 -30.18 -10.21 10.94
CA ASN A 73 -29.00 -10.66 11.67
C ASN A 73 -27.76 -10.07 10.99
N LEU A 74 -27.00 -9.25 11.72
CA LEU A 74 -25.82 -8.54 11.23
C LEU A 74 -24.52 -9.35 11.38
N GLY A 75 -24.58 -10.52 12.01
CA GLY A 75 -23.43 -11.36 12.39
C GLY A 75 -23.21 -11.40 13.91
N ASP A 76 -22.45 -12.39 14.40
CA ASP A 76 -22.03 -12.53 15.81
C ASP A 76 -23.17 -12.46 16.86
N ASN A 77 -24.35 -13.01 16.55
CA ASN A 77 -25.56 -12.95 17.39
C ASN A 77 -26.09 -11.52 17.63
N LEU A 78 -25.75 -10.57 16.75
CA LEU A 78 -26.31 -9.22 16.73
C LEU A 78 -27.50 -9.14 15.78
N PHE A 79 -28.65 -8.80 16.34
CA PHE A 79 -29.89 -8.56 15.62
C PHE A 79 -30.18 -7.07 15.55
N LEU A 80 -30.66 -6.64 14.39
CA LEU A 80 -31.18 -5.31 14.12
C LEU A 80 -32.69 -5.44 13.90
N GLU A 81 -33.47 -4.74 14.71
CA GLU A 81 -34.91 -4.58 14.53
C GLU A 81 -35.18 -3.10 14.23
N GLN A 82 -35.74 -2.80 13.05
CA GLN A 82 -35.98 -1.42 12.62
C GLN A 82 -37.37 -1.28 12.02
N TYR A 83 -38.07 -0.20 12.38
CA TYR A 83 -39.36 0.15 11.81
C TYR A 83 -39.37 1.61 11.38
N ILE A 84 -39.91 1.85 10.20
CA ILE A 84 -40.08 3.18 9.62
C ILE A 84 -41.56 3.41 9.43
N VAL A 85 -42.05 4.53 9.98
CA VAL A 85 -43.42 5.01 9.77
C VAL A 85 -43.35 6.34 9.06
N ASN A 86 -44.13 6.47 7.98
CA ASN A 86 -44.29 7.71 7.23
C ASN A 86 -45.80 7.97 7.11
N THR A 87 -46.21 9.21 7.35
CA THR A 87 -47.64 9.58 7.27
C THR A 87 -48.10 9.96 5.85
N ASP A 88 -47.17 10.11 4.90
CA ASP A 88 -47.50 10.47 3.52
C ASP A 88 -47.89 9.25 2.69
N ASP A 89 -49.06 9.31 2.05
CA ASP A 89 -49.64 8.24 1.23
C ASP A 89 -48.82 7.91 -0.03
N GLN A 90 -47.89 8.79 -0.42
CA GLN A 90 -47.05 8.60 -1.62
C GLN A 90 -46.05 7.44 -1.48
N LEU A 91 -45.60 7.14 -0.25
CA LEU A 91 -44.61 6.09 0.01
C LEU A 91 -45.21 5.07 0.98
N GLN A 92 -45.39 3.83 0.51
CA GLN A 92 -46.00 2.76 1.29
C GLN A 92 -45.01 2.17 2.31
N PHE A 93 -45.30 2.39 3.59
CA PHE A 93 -44.58 1.84 4.75
C PHE A 93 -45.57 1.08 5.66
N ASP A 94 -46.07 -0.05 5.17
CA ASP A 94 -47.20 -0.75 5.78
C ASP A 94 -46.81 -1.66 6.96
N ARG A 95 -45.51 -1.80 7.26
CA ARG A 95 -45.02 -2.73 8.27
C ARG A 95 -45.14 -2.12 9.67
N HIS A 96 -46.11 -2.60 10.43
CA HIS A 96 -46.30 -2.22 11.83
C HIS A 96 -45.41 -3.02 12.79
N CYS A 97 -45.01 -2.38 13.88
CA CYS A 97 -44.31 -3.03 14.98
C CYS A 97 -45.28 -3.90 15.78
N ASN A 98 -45.08 -5.22 15.72
CA ASN A 98 -45.88 -6.20 16.47
C ASN A 98 -45.49 -6.29 17.95
N ASN A 99 -44.28 -5.85 18.30
CA ASN A 99 -43.78 -5.86 19.66
C ASN A 99 -44.47 -4.77 20.52
N ALA A 100 -45.10 -5.20 21.61
CA ALA A 100 -45.86 -4.32 22.50
C ALA A 100 -44.95 -3.38 23.33
N SER A 101 -43.82 -3.84 23.85
CA SER A 101 -42.91 -3.00 24.63
C SER A 101 -42.21 -1.96 23.75
N LEU A 102 -41.84 -2.33 22.52
CA LEU A 102 -41.25 -1.42 21.54
C LEU A 102 -42.27 -0.35 21.12
N ASN A 103 -43.54 -0.72 20.90
CA ASN A 103 -44.61 0.24 20.59
C ASN A 103 -44.90 1.20 21.77
N ASN A 104 -44.91 0.69 23.01
CA ASN A 104 -45.05 1.53 24.21
C ASN A 104 -43.85 2.48 24.40
N LEU A 105 -42.64 2.03 24.08
CA LEU A 105 -41.44 2.86 24.09
C LEU A 105 -41.50 3.92 22.98
N TYR A 106 -41.91 3.52 21.78
CA TYR A 106 -42.13 4.39 20.62
C TYR A 106 -43.09 5.53 20.95
N THR A 107 -44.28 5.25 21.45
CA THR A 107 -45.29 6.31 21.75
C THR A 107 -44.79 7.35 22.75
N ARG A 108 -44.02 6.92 23.76
CA ARG A 108 -43.42 7.82 24.76
C ARG A 108 -42.30 8.67 24.17
N LEU A 109 -41.36 8.05 23.46
CA LEU A 109 -40.26 8.76 22.81
C LEU A 109 -40.77 9.69 21.69
N PHE A 110 -41.81 9.28 20.97
CA PHE A 110 -42.43 10.08 19.93
C PHE A 110 -43.01 11.38 20.48
N LYS A 111 -43.73 11.32 21.61
CA LYS A 111 -44.29 12.52 22.25
C LYS A 111 -43.19 13.52 22.65
N ILE A 112 -42.11 13.03 23.28
CA ILE A 112 -40.97 13.87 23.67
C ILE A 112 -40.29 14.44 22.42
N GLY A 113 -40.02 13.59 21.45
CA GLY A 113 -39.26 13.99 20.29
C GLY A 113 -40.02 14.90 19.34
N LEU A 114 -41.34 14.77 19.23
CA LEU A 114 -42.17 15.73 18.50
C LEU A 114 -42.08 17.12 19.15
N PHE A 115 -42.15 17.18 20.48
CA PHE A 115 -42.02 18.44 21.23
C PHE A 115 -40.64 19.07 21.03
N PHE A 116 -39.56 18.31 21.25
CA PHE A 116 -38.19 18.83 21.08
C PHE A 116 -37.84 19.11 19.61
N ALA A 117 -38.34 18.35 18.65
CA ALA A 117 -38.12 18.65 17.23
C ALA A 117 -38.73 20.01 16.84
N ASN A 118 -39.97 20.28 17.28
CA ASN A 118 -40.62 21.57 17.05
C ASN A 118 -39.90 22.72 17.78
N LEU A 119 -39.39 22.49 18.99
CA LEU A 119 -38.53 23.46 19.68
C LEU A 119 -37.24 23.74 18.91
N CYS A 120 -36.56 22.70 18.41
CA CYS A 120 -35.33 22.84 17.63
C CYS A 120 -35.56 23.63 16.33
N ILE A 121 -36.65 23.33 15.59
CA ILE A 121 -37.02 24.07 14.39
C ILE A 121 -37.25 25.55 14.71
N ARG A 122 -38.09 25.85 15.72
CA ARG A 122 -38.39 27.23 16.14
C ARG A 122 -37.17 28.00 16.64
N SER A 123 -36.17 27.29 17.19
CA SER A 123 -34.97 27.91 17.74
C SER A 123 -33.98 28.35 16.66
N VAL A 124 -33.85 27.57 15.58
CA VAL A 124 -32.72 27.64 14.65
C VAL A 124 -33.15 28.02 13.22
N VAL A 125 -34.32 27.60 12.76
CA VAL A 125 -34.80 27.91 11.40
C VAL A 125 -35.43 29.28 11.44
N LEU A 126 -34.87 30.26 10.72
CA LEU A 126 -35.35 31.66 10.73
C LEU A 126 -36.35 31.97 9.61
N ASP A 127 -36.39 31.15 8.54
CA ASP A 127 -37.24 31.39 7.37
C ASP A 127 -38.64 30.80 7.57
N ASP A 128 -39.68 31.64 7.48
CA ASP A 128 -41.09 31.24 7.69
C ASP A 128 -41.56 30.12 6.73
N GLU A 129 -41.06 30.08 5.50
CA GLU A 129 -41.42 29.05 4.51
C GLU A 129 -40.73 27.70 4.80
N ASN A 130 -39.47 27.73 5.25
CA ASN A 130 -38.76 26.52 5.68
C ASN A 130 -39.31 26.02 7.02
N GLN A 131 -39.73 26.92 7.90
CA GLN A 131 -40.44 26.56 9.13
C GLN A 131 -41.76 25.85 8.82
N LYS A 132 -42.58 26.35 7.88
CA LYS A 132 -43.84 25.69 7.48
C LYS A 132 -43.61 24.31 6.88
N ASN A 133 -42.61 24.16 6.02
CA ASN A 133 -42.28 22.89 5.36
C ASN A 133 -41.62 21.88 6.31
N ALA A 134 -40.91 22.35 7.34
CA ALA A 134 -40.27 21.51 8.34
C ALA A 134 -41.14 21.26 9.57
N ASN A 135 -42.28 21.96 9.73
CA ASN A 135 -43.12 21.85 10.91
C ASN A 135 -43.67 20.43 11.02
N ILE A 136 -43.40 19.78 12.15
CA ILE A 136 -43.84 18.41 12.38
C ILE A 136 -45.17 18.47 13.15
N SER A 137 -46.22 17.94 12.54
CA SER A 137 -47.51 17.77 13.20
C SER A 137 -47.76 16.30 13.51
N GLN A 138 -48.79 16.01 14.31
CA GLN A 138 -49.19 14.62 14.59
C GLN A 138 -49.66 13.87 13.33
N ASP A 139 -50.01 14.58 12.26
CA ASP A 139 -50.50 13.98 11.01
C ASP A 139 -49.44 14.01 9.89
N GLN A 140 -48.33 14.73 10.09
CA GLN A 140 -47.27 14.93 9.11
C GLN A 140 -45.91 14.70 9.74
N TYR A 141 -45.43 13.46 9.72
CA TYR A 141 -44.12 13.10 10.24
C TYR A 141 -43.57 11.83 9.59
N PHE A 142 -42.27 11.65 9.74
CA PHE A 142 -41.61 10.36 9.59
C PHE A 142 -40.87 10.02 10.88
N THR A 143 -40.91 8.75 11.25
CA THR A 143 -40.15 8.21 12.36
C THR A 143 -39.40 6.96 11.93
N LYS A 144 -38.21 6.80 12.48
CA LYS A 144 -37.41 5.58 12.40
C LYS A 144 -37.04 5.15 13.79
N ILE A 145 -37.57 4.01 14.23
CA ILE A 145 -37.14 3.37 15.46
C ILE A 145 -36.19 2.23 15.10
N THR A 146 -35.03 2.20 15.75
CA THR A 146 -34.00 1.20 15.53
C THR A 146 -33.58 0.63 16.88
N ARG A 147 -33.60 -0.69 16.99
CA ARG A 147 -33.17 -1.46 18.14
C ARG A 147 -32.06 -2.40 17.72
N TYR A 148 -30.94 -2.32 18.44
CA TYR A 148 -29.92 -3.36 18.43
C TYR A 148 -30.23 -4.34 19.56
N PHE A 149 -30.15 -5.62 19.26
CA PHE A 149 -30.29 -6.69 20.24
C PHE A 149 -29.15 -7.68 20.07
N TYR A 150 -28.31 -7.77 21.07
CA TYR A 150 -27.20 -8.68 21.17
C TYR A 150 -27.58 -9.82 22.10
N GLN A 151 -27.56 -11.04 21.58
CA GLN A 151 -27.82 -12.22 22.39
C GLN A 151 -26.48 -12.69 22.99
N ASP A 152 -26.29 -12.42 24.27
CA ASP A 152 -25.11 -12.85 25.01
C ASP A 152 -25.11 -14.38 25.16
N GLN A 153 -24.32 -15.06 24.33
CA GLN A 153 -23.97 -16.47 24.51
C GLN A 153 -22.73 -16.64 25.43
N SER A 154 -22.16 -15.53 25.89
CA SER A 154 -20.89 -15.48 26.64
C SER A 154 -21.03 -15.69 28.15
N LEU A 155 -22.25 -15.82 28.67
CA LEU A 155 -22.51 -16.18 30.06
C LEU A 155 -22.24 -17.67 30.29
N GLN A 156 -20.96 -18.06 30.37
CA GLN A 156 -20.58 -19.30 31.04
C GLN A 156 -20.55 -19.04 32.55
N GLU A 157 -21.58 -19.52 33.25
CA GLU A 157 -21.50 -19.67 34.71
C GLU A 157 -20.38 -20.66 35.03
N LEU A 158 -19.34 -20.20 35.74
CA LEU A 158 -18.33 -21.11 36.27
C LEU A 158 -18.99 -22.04 37.31
N PRO A 159 -18.45 -23.25 37.54
CA PRO A 159 -18.98 -24.18 38.57
C PRO A 159 -18.99 -23.61 40.01
N SER A 160 -18.33 -22.47 40.24
CA SER A 160 -18.31 -21.71 41.50
C SER A 160 -19.48 -20.71 41.65
N GLY A 161 -20.31 -20.53 40.61
CA GLY A 161 -21.37 -19.51 40.58
C GLY A 161 -20.88 -18.10 40.23
N GLU A 162 -19.62 -17.94 39.82
CA GLU A 162 -19.08 -16.66 39.35
C GLU A 162 -19.25 -16.53 37.82
N ILE A 163 -19.74 -15.37 37.38
CA ILE A 163 -19.93 -15.03 35.97
C ILE A 163 -18.60 -14.51 35.41
N PHE A 164 -18.03 -15.21 34.42
CA PHE A 164 -16.79 -14.78 33.77
C PHE A 164 -17.12 -13.99 32.49
N GLU A 165 -17.09 -12.66 32.57
CA GLU A 165 -17.23 -11.79 31.41
C GLU A 165 -15.86 -11.63 30.71
N TYR A 166 -15.75 -12.09 29.46
CA TYR A 166 -14.64 -11.65 28.61
C TYR A 166 -14.77 -10.14 28.39
N PRO A 167 -13.70 -9.33 28.52
CA PRO A 167 -13.74 -7.93 28.12
C PRO A 167 -13.95 -7.87 26.61
N MET A 168 -15.21 -7.77 26.19
CA MET A 168 -15.59 -7.60 24.81
C MET A 168 -14.99 -6.29 24.32
N ASN A 169 -14.19 -6.34 23.26
CA ASN A 169 -13.86 -5.13 22.51
C ASN A 169 -15.18 -4.60 21.95
N HIS A 170 -15.67 -3.51 22.53
CA HIS A 170 -16.86 -2.83 22.03
C HIS A 170 -16.55 -2.25 20.65
N ASP A 171 -17.07 -2.88 19.62
CA ASP A 171 -17.06 -2.35 18.27
C ASP A 171 -18.09 -1.22 18.18
N TYR A 172 -17.59 0.01 18.02
CA TYR A 172 -18.44 1.19 17.85
C TYR A 172 -18.72 1.43 16.38
N VAL A 173 -20.00 1.51 16.01
CA VAL A 173 -20.47 1.86 14.67
C VAL A 173 -20.71 3.36 14.61
N SER A 174 -20.12 4.03 13.62
CA SER A 174 -20.39 5.45 13.37
C SER A 174 -21.76 5.60 12.71
N CYS A 175 -22.64 6.43 13.27
CA CYS A 175 -23.98 6.73 12.76
C CYS A 175 -24.13 8.25 12.61
N SER A 176 -24.57 8.71 11.43
CA SER A 176 -24.93 10.11 11.19
C SER A 176 -26.43 10.22 10.97
N PRO A 177 -27.22 10.69 11.95
CA PRO A 177 -28.68 10.70 11.82
C PRO A 177 -29.13 11.76 10.82
N VAL A 178 -30.04 11.38 9.90
CA VAL A 178 -30.55 12.28 8.85
C VAL A 178 -31.70 13.17 9.31
N GLY A 179 -32.49 12.75 10.31
CA GLY A 179 -33.68 13.48 10.77
C GLY A 179 -33.40 14.84 11.41
N ILE A 180 -34.41 15.44 12.04
CA ILE A 180 -34.23 16.67 12.83
C ILE A 180 -33.55 16.33 14.15
N ILE A 181 -34.07 15.31 14.83
CA ILE A 181 -33.57 14.88 16.13
C ILE A 181 -33.60 13.36 16.22
N THR A 182 -32.62 12.81 16.93
CA THR A 182 -32.57 11.41 17.34
C THR A 182 -32.48 11.35 18.85
N ILE A 183 -33.32 10.52 19.44
CA ILE A 183 -33.46 10.40 20.89
C ILE A 183 -33.04 8.99 21.29
N PHE A 184 -32.14 8.94 22.27
CA PHE A 184 -31.77 7.72 22.94
C PHE A 184 -32.41 7.72 24.33
N PRO A 185 -33.11 6.64 24.69
CA PRO A 185 -33.75 6.52 25.99
C PRO A 185 -32.75 6.44 27.15
N GLN A 186 -31.55 5.92 26.88
CA GLN A 186 -30.49 5.77 27.86
C GLN A 186 -29.17 6.30 27.26
N ALA A 187 -28.52 7.25 27.94
CA ALA A 187 -27.26 7.86 27.49
C ALA A 187 -26.03 7.06 27.94
N THR A 188 -25.98 5.75 27.64
CA THR A 188 -24.87 4.85 27.98
C THR A 188 -24.22 4.27 26.73
N ASN A 189 -22.90 4.13 26.72
CA ASN A 189 -22.14 3.50 25.63
C ASN A 189 -22.32 4.21 24.26
N ILE A 190 -22.56 5.52 24.28
CA ILE A 190 -22.59 6.36 23.10
C ILE A 190 -21.38 7.28 23.13
N ARG A 191 -20.70 7.46 22.00
CA ARG A 191 -19.61 8.43 21.85
C ARG A 191 -20.04 9.52 20.89
N TYR A 192 -19.77 10.77 21.26
CA TYR A 192 -20.03 11.94 20.43
C TYR A 192 -18.74 12.71 20.18
N LYS A 193 -18.77 13.65 19.23
CA LYS A 193 -17.68 14.59 19.02
C LYS A 193 -18.02 15.91 19.72
N PRO A 194 -17.16 16.42 20.62
CA PRO A 194 -17.39 17.70 21.25
C PRO A 194 -17.25 18.83 20.22
N SER A 195 -18.09 19.85 20.35
CA SER A 195 -18.20 20.96 19.39
C SER A 195 -16.96 21.84 19.28
N THR A 196 -16.06 21.77 20.27
CA THR A 196 -14.74 22.42 20.25
C THR A 196 -13.75 21.77 19.28
N VAL A 197 -14.13 20.63 18.68
CA VAL A 197 -13.26 19.80 17.87
C VAL A 197 -13.86 19.68 16.46
N SER A 198 -13.03 19.84 15.43
CA SER A 198 -13.47 19.70 14.03
C SER A 198 -14.05 18.30 13.79
N SER A 199 -15.03 18.20 12.90
CA SER A 199 -15.60 16.93 12.44
C SER A 199 -14.54 15.97 11.85
N ASP A 200 -13.35 16.46 11.48
CA ASP A 200 -12.22 15.67 10.98
C ASP A 200 -11.26 15.16 12.08
N ASP A 201 -11.34 15.68 13.30
CA ASP A 201 -10.49 15.26 14.40
C ASP A 201 -11.02 13.97 15.05
N ASN A 202 -10.09 13.08 15.43
CA ASN A 202 -10.38 11.73 15.89
C ASN A 202 -10.67 11.64 17.41
N VAL A 203 -11.00 12.75 18.06
CA VAL A 203 -11.29 12.77 19.49
C VAL A 203 -12.77 12.44 19.69
N TRP A 204 -13.02 11.30 20.33
CA TRP A 204 -14.36 10.81 20.67
C TRP A 204 -14.52 10.82 22.19
N VAL A 205 -15.61 11.39 22.68
CA VAL A 205 -15.93 11.43 24.11
C VAL A 205 -17.08 10.47 24.40
N SER A 206 -16.92 9.57 25.36
CA SER A 206 -17.97 8.66 25.80
C SER A 206 -18.94 9.32 26.76
N VAL A 207 -20.23 9.13 26.52
CA VAL A 207 -21.35 9.54 27.37
C VAL A 207 -21.81 8.33 28.18
N ASN A 208 -21.76 8.44 29.50
CA ASN A 208 -22.20 7.41 30.44
C ASN A 208 -23.03 8.06 31.54
N GLU A 209 -24.26 8.47 31.21
CA GLU A 209 -25.22 9.08 32.13
C GLU A 209 -26.53 8.29 32.06
N PRO A 210 -26.66 7.19 32.82
CA PRO A 210 -27.81 6.26 32.69
C PRO A 210 -29.15 6.92 33.05
N ASP A 211 -29.14 7.92 33.94
CA ASP A 211 -30.35 8.61 34.42
C ASP A 211 -30.84 9.71 33.45
N CYS A 212 -30.26 9.83 32.26
CA CYS A 212 -30.57 10.88 31.29
C CYS A 212 -30.92 10.30 29.92
N LEU A 213 -31.86 10.96 29.23
CA LEU A 213 -32.07 10.74 27.80
C LEU A 213 -31.03 11.56 27.02
N LEU A 214 -30.52 11.00 25.93
CA LEU A 214 -29.64 11.72 25.01
C LEU A 214 -30.45 12.21 23.82
N LEU A 215 -30.38 13.51 23.54
CA LEU A 215 -30.92 14.09 22.32
C LEU A 215 -29.76 14.57 21.45
N HIS A 216 -29.82 14.23 20.17
CA HIS A 216 -28.82 14.61 19.19
C HIS A 216 -29.48 15.06 17.91
N THR A 217 -29.04 16.18 17.35
CA THR A 217 -29.59 16.75 16.12
C THR A 217 -29.09 16.03 14.88
N GLY A 218 -29.94 15.89 13.86
CA GLY A 218 -29.54 15.26 12.61
C GLY A 218 -29.20 16.26 11.50
N SER A 219 -28.76 15.72 10.35
CA SER A 219 -28.28 16.53 9.23
C SER A 219 -29.33 17.43 8.62
N LEU A 220 -30.62 17.04 8.66
CA LEU A 220 -31.71 17.86 8.14
C LEU A 220 -31.82 19.19 8.89
N LEU A 221 -31.65 19.20 10.22
CA LEU A 221 -31.70 20.45 10.98
C LEU A 221 -30.52 21.36 10.61
N ALA A 222 -29.33 20.79 10.41
CA ALA A 222 -28.17 21.55 9.98
C ALA A 222 -28.37 22.17 8.59
N THR A 223 -28.95 21.44 7.63
CA THR A 223 -29.26 21.98 6.30
C THR A 223 -30.33 23.06 6.34
N LEU A 224 -31.39 22.88 7.14
CA LEU A 224 -32.46 23.87 7.29
C LEU A 224 -32.01 25.14 8.03
N SER A 225 -30.96 25.04 8.85
CA SER A 225 -30.41 26.17 9.59
C SER A 225 -29.59 27.16 8.76
N ASN A 226 -29.30 26.84 7.50
CA ASN A 226 -28.43 27.64 6.62
C ASN A 226 -27.06 28.00 7.26
N GLY A 227 -26.50 27.08 8.05
CA GLY A 227 -25.17 27.23 8.68
C GLY A 227 -25.15 27.85 10.07
N ILE A 228 -26.32 28.14 10.67
CA ILE A 228 -26.42 28.55 12.08
C ILE A 228 -26.12 27.36 13.02
N HIS A 229 -26.49 26.16 12.59
CA HIS A 229 -26.31 24.92 13.33
C HIS A 229 -25.53 23.89 12.50
N THR A 230 -24.71 23.12 13.19
CA THR A 230 -23.93 22.02 12.60
C THR A 230 -24.13 20.76 13.43
N THR A 231 -24.19 19.60 12.78
CA THR A 231 -24.29 18.29 13.45
C THR A 231 -23.00 17.48 13.22
N SER A 232 -22.65 16.63 14.17
CA SER A 232 -21.52 15.71 14.13
C SER A 232 -21.98 14.24 14.11
N PRO A 233 -21.15 13.30 13.61
CA PRO A 233 -21.49 11.89 13.67
C PRO A 233 -21.40 11.34 15.11
N LEU A 234 -22.29 10.42 15.46
CA LEU A 234 -22.27 9.65 16.70
C LEU A 234 -21.58 8.30 16.49
N LYS A 235 -21.18 7.67 17.59
CA LYS A 235 -20.70 6.29 17.64
C LYS A 235 -21.51 5.52 18.67
N ILE A 236 -22.19 4.48 18.22
CA ILE A 236 -23.03 3.63 19.07
C ILE A 236 -22.36 2.28 19.24
N CYS A 237 -22.52 1.66 20.41
CA CYS A 237 -22.12 0.28 20.65
C CYS A 237 -23.34 -0.63 20.40
N PRO A 238 -23.36 -1.43 19.32
CA PRO A 238 -24.50 -2.32 19.05
C PRO A 238 -24.67 -3.41 20.11
N GLN A 239 -23.57 -3.84 20.75
CA GLN A 239 -23.56 -4.88 21.79
C GLN A 239 -24.30 -4.46 23.07
N SER A 240 -24.48 -3.16 23.32
CA SER A 240 -25.15 -2.69 24.53
C SER A 240 -26.66 -2.49 24.36
N ASN A 241 -27.30 -3.25 23.45
CA ASN A 241 -28.74 -3.24 23.20
C ASN A 241 -29.35 -1.85 23.03
N THR A 242 -28.70 -1.00 22.21
CA THR A 242 -29.12 0.39 22.06
C THR A 242 -30.42 0.52 21.26
N VAL A 243 -31.34 1.33 21.76
CA VAL A 243 -32.58 1.72 21.07
C VAL A 243 -32.50 3.21 20.77
N HIS A 244 -32.93 3.63 19.59
CA HIS A 244 -33.05 5.05 19.27
C HIS A 244 -34.22 5.34 18.35
N LEU A 245 -34.79 6.54 18.51
CA LEU A 245 -35.88 7.05 17.69
C LEU A 245 -35.41 8.31 16.96
N THR A 246 -35.36 8.25 15.64
CA THR A 246 -35.13 9.42 14.78
C THR A 246 -36.48 9.97 14.30
N ILE A 247 -36.65 11.29 14.36
CA ILE A 247 -37.88 11.99 13.95
C ILE A 247 -37.53 13.04 12.89
N GLY A 248 -38.40 13.15 11.89
CA GLY A 248 -38.31 14.17 10.85
C GLY A 248 -39.68 14.51 10.27
N PRO A 249 -39.74 15.49 9.35
CA PRO A 249 -40.93 15.75 8.56
C PRO A 249 -41.15 14.60 7.55
N PRO A 250 -42.28 14.56 6.82
CA PRO A 250 -42.56 13.51 5.85
C PRO A 250 -41.43 13.30 4.82
N LEU A 251 -41.25 12.07 4.35
CA LEU A 251 -40.11 11.70 3.50
C LEU A 251 -40.10 12.36 2.10
N SER A 252 -41.25 12.85 1.64
CA SER A 252 -41.43 13.61 0.40
C SER A 252 -40.92 15.05 0.49
N THR A 253 -40.63 15.55 1.69
CA THR A 253 -40.13 16.92 1.88
C THR A 253 -38.79 17.11 1.17
N VAL A 254 -38.68 18.26 0.49
CA VAL A 254 -37.48 18.65 -0.25
C VAL A 254 -36.51 19.32 0.72
N VAL A 255 -35.31 18.76 0.83
CA VAL A 255 -34.27 19.22 1.76
C VAL A 255 -33.49 20.40 1.20
N ASP A 256 -33.27 20.40 -0.12
CA ASP A 256 -32.54 21.45 -0.84
C ASP A 256 -33.31 21.78 -2.13
N SER A 257 -33.90 22.98 -2.18
CA SER A 257 -34.65 23.47 -3.34
C SER A 257 -33.78 23.64 -4.59
N THR A 258 -32.45 23.73 -4.43
CA THR A 258 -31.51 23.92 -5.56
C THR A 258 -31.11 22.61 -6.23
N LYS A 259 -31.11 21.49 -5.49
CA LYS A 259 -30.73 20.17 -6.00
C LYS A 259 -31.91 19.22 -6.18
N GLY A 260 -33.08 19.55 -5.64
CA GLY A 260 -34.24 18.67 -5.66
C GLY A 260 -34.05 17.39 -4.85
N ASP A 261 -33.10 17.38 -3.90
CA ASP A 261 -32.85 16.22 -3.06
C ASP A 261 -33.97 16.10 -2.01
N THR A 262 -34.60 14.93 -1.96
CA THR A 262 -35.66 14.60 -1.00
C THR A 262 -35.08 13.99 0.28
N LEU A 263 -35.83 14.08 1.37
CA LEU A 263 -35.47 13.45 2.63
C LEU A 263 -35.34 11.93 2.47
N ALA A 264 -36.22 11.30 1.68
CA ALA A 264 -36.15 9.88 1.33
C ALA A 264 -34.78 9.47 0.75
N LYS A 265 -34.22 10.28 -0.16
CA LYS A 265 -32.91 9.99 -0.78
C LYS A 265 -31.76 10.10 0.23
N SER A 266 -31.83 11.07 1.12
CA SER A 266 -30.85 11.24 2.20
C SER A 266 -30.93 10.09 3.21
N LEU A 267 -32.14 9.66 3.59
CA LEU A 267 -32.37 8.52 4.44
C LEU A 267 -31.85 7.22 3.81
N LEU A 268 -32.15 6.99 2.53
CA LEU A 268 -31.68 5.82 1.80
C LEU A 268 -30.15 5.77 1.76
N LYS A 269 -29.51 6.91 1.49
CA LYS A 269 -28.04 7.01 1.54
C LYS A 269 -27.50 6.63 2.92
N GLN A 270 -28.10 7.12 4.00
CA GLN A 270 -27.71 6.75 5.36
C GLN A 270 -27.85 5.23 5.59
N GLN A 271 -29.00 4.64 5.24
CA GLN A 271 -29.27 3.21 5.44
C GLN A 271 -28.29 2.32 4.67
N ILE A 272 -27.90 2.72 3.46
CA ILE A 272 -26.91 2.00 2.65
C ILE A 272 -25.51 2.07 3.29
N GLU A 273 -25.17 3.21 3.90
CA GLU A 273 -23.89 3.39 4.59
C GLU A 273 -23.83 2.61 5.91
N ASP A 274 -24.92 2.61 6.68
CA ASP A 274 -25.03 1.91 7.97
C ASP A 274 -25.10 0.40 7.77
N PHE A 275 -25.83 -0.08 6.75
CA PHE A 275 -26.10 -1.52 6.52
C PHE A 275 -25.76 -1.98 5.08
N PRO A 276 -24.47 -2.13 4.74
CA PRO A 276 -24.04 -2.49 3.39
C PRO A 276 -24.51 -3.88 2.94
N GLN A 277 -24.67 -4.84 3.87
CA GLN A 277 -25.10 -6.21 3.54
C GLN A 277 -26.53 -6.23 2.98
N ILE A 278 -27.43 -5.45 3.58
CA ILE A 278 -28.83 -5.33 3.16
C ILE A 278 -28.90 -4.55 1.84
N ALA A 279 -28.12 -3.48 1.73
CA ALA A 279 -28.03 -2.68 0.52
C ALA A 279 -27.53 -3.50 -0.69
N GLN A 280 -26.58 -4.41 -0.51
CA GLN A 280 -26.09 -5.25 -1.60
C GLN A 280 -27.18 -6.16 -2.19
N LYS A 281 -28.17 -6.57 -1.38
CA LYS A 281 -29.27 -7.43 -1.80
C LYS A 281 -30.36 -6.67 -2.55
N TYR A 282 -30.73 -5.48 -2.08
CA TYR A 282 -31.88 -4.73 -2.58
C TYR A 282 -31.53 -3.52 -3.47
N TYR A 283 -30.40 -2.85 -3.21
CA TYR A 283 -29.94 -1.64 -3.89
C TYR A 283 -28.46 -1.72 -4.33
N PRO A 284 -28.07 -2.71 -5.15
CA PRO A 284 -26.67 -2.90 -5.53
C PRO A 284 -26.12 -1.73 -6.34
N ARG A 285 -26.96 -1.03 -7.11
CA ARG A 285 -26.55 0.10 -7.95
C ARG A 285 -26.24 1.32 -7.11
N GLU A 286 -27.13 1.71 -6.21
CA GLU A 286 -26.99 2.86 -5.32
C GLU A 286 -25.81 2.66 -4.38
N MET A 287 -25.63 1.44 -3.87
CA MET A 287 -24.46 1.07 -3.08
C MET A 287 -23.17 1.21 -3.87
N ALA A 288 -23.12 0.70 -5.11
CA ALA A 288 -21.93 0.85 -5.96
C ALA A 288 -21.64 2.32 -6.28
N GLN A 289 -22.67 3.14 -6.52
CA GLN A 289 -22.52 4.59 -6.73
C GLN A 289 -21.98 5.30 -5.49
N LEU A 290 -22.47 4.94 -4.29
CA LEU A 290 -21.98 5.51 -3.03
C LEU A 290 -20.55 5.09 -2.72
N GLN A 291 -20.20 3.82 -2.92
CA GLN A 291 -18.83 3.33 -2.79
C GLN A 291 -17.88 4.03 -3.77
N LEU A 292 -18.34 4.22 -5.01
CA LEU A 292 -17.59 4.92 -6.05
C LEU A 292 -17.40 6.41 -5.70
N ALA A 293 -18.42 7.07 -5.17
CA ALA A 293 -18.31 8.46 -4.72
C ALA A 293 -17.33 8.59 -3.54
N LYS A 294 -17.37 7.65 -2.58
CA LYS A 294 -16.41 7.59 -1.46
C LYS A 294 -14.99 7.35 -1.94
N SER A 295 -14.78 6.44 -2.90
CA SER A 295 -13.44 6.16 -3.46
C SER A 295 -12.92 7.34 -4.28
N LEU A 296 -13.78 8.01 -5.06
CA LEU A 296 -13.44 9.25 -5.77
C LEU A 296 -13.01 10.37 -4.83
N GLN A 297 -13.77 10.62 -3.75
CA GLN A 297 -13.39 11.63 -2.77
C GLN A 297 -12.05 11.29 -2.11
N PHE A 298 -11.80 10.00 -1.86
CA PHE A 298 -10.50 9.53 -1.39
C PHE A 298 -9.39 9.80 -2.40
N TYR A 299 -9.58 9.53 -3.69
CA TYR A 299 -8.56 9.82 -4.73
C TYR A 299 -8.35 11.31 -4.95
N LYS A 300 -9.39 12.16 -4.85
CA LYS A 300 -9.26 13.63 -4.86
C LYS A 300 -8.40 14.13 -3.69
N ASN A 301 -8.64 13.60 -2.49
CA ASN A 301 -7.84 13.93 -1.30
C ASN A 301 -6.40 13.39 -1.41
N LEU A 302 -6.23 12.18 -1.95
CA LEU A 302 -4.93 11.57 -2.21
C LEU A 302 -4.13 12.41 -3.22
N PHE A 303 -4.77 12.89 -4.29
CA PHE A 303 -4.13 13.76 -5.28
C PHE A 303 -3.68 15.09 -4.68
N SER A 304 -4.52 15.75 -3.89
CA SER A 304 -4.18 16.98 -3.16
C SER A 304 -2.98 16.80 -2.23
N THR A 305 -2.95 15.68 -1.51
CA THR A 305 -1.83 15.31 -0.62
C THR A 305 -0.58 14.99 -1.42
N CYS A 306 -0.71 14.26 -2.53
CA CYS A 306 0.40 13.89 -3.40
C CYS A 306 1.06 15.10 -4.05
N GLU A 307 0.29 16.06 -4.56
CA GLU A 307 0.82 17.33 -5.07
C GLU A 307 1.56 18.12 -3.97
N THR A 308 1.11 18.03 -2.71
CA THR A 308 1.78 18.68 -1.59
C THR A 308 3.12 17.99 -1.27
N VAL A 309 3.13 16.66 -1.18
CA VAL A 309 4.35 15.87 -0.91
C VAL A 309 5.35 16.00 -2.06
N LEU A 310 4.91 15.84 -3.31
CA LEU A 310 5.77 15.98 -4.49
C LEU A 310 6.33 17.39 -4.63
N SER A 311 5.55 18.44 -4.33
CA SER A 311 6.08 19.81 -4.37
C SER A 311 7.16 20.04 -3.30
N LEU A 312 6.97 19.54 -2.07
CA LEU A 312 8.00 19.54 -1.04
C LEU A 312 9.26 18.79 -1.48
N PHE A 313 9.11 17.61 -2.09
CA PHE A 313 10.24 16.83 -2.60
C PHE A 313 11.00 17.55 -3.72
N VAL A 314 10.29 18.13 -4.69
CA VAL A 314 10.90 18.89 -5.80
C VAL A 314 11.60 20.15 -5.28
N MET A 315 11.04 20.85 -4.29
CA MET A 315 11.72 21.99 -3.65
C MET A 315 12.97 21.57 -2.87
N SER A 316 12.94 20.40 -2.22
CA SER A 316 14.06 19.90 -1.41
C SER A 316 15.23 19.35 -2.24
N ARG A 317 15.00 18.92 -3.49
CA ARG A 317 16.01 18.30 -4.35
C ARG A 317 16.41 19.24 -5.49
N SER A 318 17.66 19.68 -5.48
CA SER A 318 18.22 20.58 -6.49
C SER A 318 18.46 19.93 -7.85
N LEU A 319 18.62 18.60 -7.90
CA LEU A 319 18.66 17.84 -9.14
C LEU A 319 17.24 17.34 -9.46
N GLY A 320 16.72 17.69 -10.64
CA GLY A 320 15.40 17.26 -11.13
C GLY A 320 15.28 15.76 -11.42
N SER A 321 15.90 14.91 -10.61
CA SER A 321 15.76 13.47 -10.62
C SER A 321 14.32 13.06 -10.29
N PRO A 322 13.73 12.12 -11.05
CA PRO A 322 12.39 11.63 -10.75
C PRO A 322 12.37 10.89 -9.40
N VAL A 323 11.25 10.99 -8.68
CA VAL A 323 11.13 10.47 -7.31
C VAL A 323 10.63 9.03 -7.34
N GLU A 324 11.29 8.13 -6.63
CA GLU A 324 10.86 6.73 -6.49
C GLU A 324 9.56 6.64 -5.66
N LEU A 325 8.52 6.00 -6.20
CA LEU A 325 7.22 5.85 -5.56
C LEU A 325 7.32 5.20 -4.15
N PRO A 326 8.12 4.14 -3.92
CA PRO A 326 8.26 3.55 -2.59
C PRO A 326 8.73 4.55 -1.51
N SER A 327 9.50 5.58 -1.90
CA SER A 327 10.00 6.58 -0.96
C SER A 327 8.93 7.57 -0.49
N ILE A 328 7.89 7.82 -1.30
CA ILE A 328 6.82 8.78 -0.98
C ILE A 328 5.61 8.11 -0.29
N LEU A 329 5.38 6.81 -0.52
CA LEU A 329 4.23 6.08 0.02
C LEU A 329 4.10 6.16 1.56
N PRO A 330 5.17 6.08 2.36
CA PRO A 330 5.07 6.25 3.81
C PRO A 330 4.59 7.65 4.21
N GLN A 331 5.11 8.70 3.54
CA GLN A 331 4.71 10.07 3.82
C GLN A 331 3.25 10.34 3.42
N LEU A 332 2.82 9.80 2.28
CA LEU A 332 1.41 9.84 1.86
C LEU A 332 0.51 9.12 2.87
N SER A 333 0.94 7.95 3.35
CA SER A 333 0.18 7.17 4.33
C SER A 333 0.03 7.89 5.67
N ASN A 334 1.09 8.57 6.11
CA ASN A 334 1.07 9.37 7.33
C ASN A 334 0.15 10.58 7.21
N MET A 335 0.20 11.32 6.09
CA MET A 335 -0.67 12.48 5.87
C MET A 335 -2.13 12.09 5.70
N MET A 336 -2.42 10.96 5.05
CA MET A 336 -3.79 10.47 4.85
C MET A 336 -4.34 9.68 6.05
N ARG A 337 -3.50 9.34 7.04
CA ARG A 337 -3.81 8.43 8.17
C ARG A 337 -4.43 7.09 7.73
N LYS A 338 -4.09 6.65 6.52
CA LYS A 338 -4.56 5.40 5.89
C LYS A 338 -3.40 4.78 5.12
N LYS A 339 -3.33 3.45 5.09
CA LYS A 339 -2.30 2.73 4.32
C LYS A 339 -2.51 2.98 2.82
N ILE A 340 -1.58 3.68 2.17
CA ILE A 340 -1.59 3.91 0.72
C ILE A 340 -0.69 2.88 0.05
N THR A 341 -1.26 2.13 -0.89
CA THR A 341 -0.51 1.19 -1.72
C THR A 341 -0.14 1.80 -3.07
N GLN A 342 0.81 1.18 -3.77
CA GLN A 342 1.11 1.52 -5.16
C GLN A 342 -0.12 1.38 -6.07
N ASN A 343 -1.02 0.42 -5.77
CA ASN A 343 -2.24 0.24 -6.55
C ASN A 343 -3.16 1.46 -6.43
N ASP A 344 -3.33 2.00 -5.24
CA ASP A 344 -4.17 3.19 -5.00
C ASP A 344 -3.62 4.42 -5.73
N PHE A 345 -2.29 4.55 -5.80
CA PHE A 345 -1.64 5.56 -6.62
C PHE A 345 -1.95 5.37 -8.12
N LEU A 346 -1.85 4.14 -8.65
CA LEU A 346 -2.16 3.87 -10.06
C LEU A 346 -3.64 4.08 -10.39
N LYS A 347 -4.56 3.82 -9.46
CA LYS A 347 -5.99 4.13 -9.63
C LYS A 347 -6.23 5.64 -9.68
N MET A 348 -5.59 6.40 -8.80
CA MET A 348 -5.62 7.87 -8.84
C MET A 348 -5.14 8.41 -10.20
N VAL A 349 -4.06 7.85 -10.75
CA VAL A 349 -3.55 8.24 -12.08
C VAL A 349 -4.48 7.80 -13.22
N SER A 350 -5.29 6.76 -13.05
CA SER A 350 -6.24 6.34 -14.08
C SER A 350 -7.30 7.40 -14.39
N LEU A 351 -7.66 8.23 -13.42
CA LEU A 351 -8.62 9.32 -13.61
C LEU A 351 -8.03 10.45 -14.48
N TRP A 352 -6.72 10.66 -14.42
CA TRP A 352 -6.02 11.59 -15.29
C TRP A 352 -4.62 11.05 -15.67
N PRO A 353 -4.48 10.31 -16.77
CA PRO A 353 -3.23 9.65 -17.13
C PRO A 353 -2.04 10.60 -17.33
N GLU A 354 -2.31 11.86 -17.70
CA GLU A 354 -1.30 12.89 -17.96
C GLU A 354 -0.89 13.67 -16.69
N CYS A 355 -1.46 13.33 -15.51
CA CYS A 355 -1.17 14.06 -14.28
C CYS A 355 0.30 13.94 -13.87
N TYR A 356 0.92 12.77 -14.09
CA TYR A 356 2.31 12.49 -13.75
C TYR A 356 3.04 11.74 -14.87
N ASN A 357 4.33 12.02 -15.02
CA ASN A 357 5.22 11.22 -15.84
C ASN A 357 5.71 10.02 -15.03
N MET A 358 5.17 8.83 -15.31
CA MET A 358 5.58 7.59 -14.68
C MET A 358 6.58 6.83 -15.56
N LYS A 359 7.76 6.50 -15.00
CA LYS A 359 8.78 5.68 -15.67
C LYS A 359 9.30 4.61 -14.74
N SER A 360 9.64 3.43 -15.25
CA SER A 360 10.35 2.42 -14.47
C SER A 360 11.86 2.71 -14.51
N ASN A 361 12.50 2.76 -13.34
CA ASN A 361 13.94 2.91 -13.20
C ASN A 361 14.67 1.62 -13.67
N SER A 362 16.00 1.68 -13.85
CA SER A 362 16.84 0.52 -14.17
C SER A 362 16.72 -0.62 -13.15
N ARG A 363 16.31 -0.30 -11.91
CA ARG A 363 16.04 -1.26 -10.82
C ARG A 363 14.63 -1.87 -10.86
N GLY A 364 13.78 -1.46 -11.80
CA GLY A 364 12.38 -1.91 -11.91
C GLY A 364 11.39 -1.12 -11.04
N GLU A 365 11.86 -0.18 -10.23
CA GLU A 365 10.99 0.66 -9.39
C GLU A 365 10.27 1.74 -10.21
N LEU A 366 9.04 2.08 -9.82
CA LEU A 366 8.30 3.18 -10.44
C LEU A 366 8.82 4.52 -9.92
N THR A 367 9.20 5.38 -10.86
CA THR A 367 9.59 6.77 -10.60
C THR A 367 8.55 7.71 -11.18
N ILE A 368 8.28 8.78 -10.44
CA ILE A 368 7.25 9.76 -10.70
C ILE A 368 7.93 11.12 -10.83
N SER A 369 7.59 11.87 -11.87
CA SER A 369 7.95 13.28 -11.99
C SER A 369 6.76 14.11 -12.43
N LEU A 370 6.75 15.38 -12.04
CA LEU A 370 5.79 16.34 -12.58
C LEU A 370 5.96 16.48 -14.10
N PRO A 371 4.89 16.79 -14.85
CA PRO A 371 4.98 17.05 -16.28
C PRO A 371 5.91 18.24 -16.56
N THR A 372 6.89 18.03 -17.44
CA THR A 372 7.95 19.02 -17.71
C THR A 372 7.51 20.21 -18.56
N ARG A 373 6.26 20.24 -19.05
CA ARG A 373 5.82 21.20 -20.09
C ARG A 373 5.38 22.57 -19.60
N ASN A 374 5.33 22.88 -18.30
CA ASN A 374 5.12 24.26 -17.84
C ASN A 374 5.49 24.44 -16.36
N VAL A 375 6.63 25.07 -16.08
CA VAL A 375 7.05 25.45 -14.71
C VAL A 375 6.05 26.45 -14.09
N LEU A 376 5.42 27.32 -14.91
CA LEU A 376 4.30 28.15 -14.48
C LEU A 376 3.04 27.35 -14.15
N GLY A 377 2.76 26.26 -14.87
CA GLY A 377 1.64 25.36 -14.58
C GLY A 377 1.83 24.54 -13.30
N ALA A 378 3.09 24.25 -12.93
CA ALA A 378 3.45 23.65 -11.65
C ALA A 378 3.24 24.61 -10.46
N LEU A 379 3.28 25.94 -10.68
CA LEU A 379 2.96 26.95 -9.67
C LEU A 379 1.45 27.14 -9.45
N VAL A 380 0.60 26.68 -10.39
CA VAL A 380 -0.86 26.73 -10.26
C VAL A 380 -1.43 25.42 -9.68
N ASN A 381 -0.89 24.97 -8.54
CA ASN A 381 -1.35 23.75 -7.83
C ASN A 381 -2.88 23.76 -7.60
N LYS A 382 -3.47 24.93 -7.32
CA LYS A 382 -4.93 25.10 -7.21
C LYS A 382 -5.69 24.81 -8.52
N SER A 383 -5.11 25.09 -9.68
CA SER A 383 -5.71 24.80 -11.00
C SER A 383 -5.59 23.32 -11.36
N ARG A 384 -4.47 22.65 -11.04
CA ARG A 384 -4.34 21.19 -11.24
C ARG A 384 -5.30 20.39 -10.35
N ARG A 385 -5.51 20.83 -9.10
CA ARG A 385 -6.52 20.23 -8.21
C ARG A 385 -7.94 20.40 -8.75
N LEU A 386 -8.26 21.57 -9.29
CA LEU A 386 -9.54 21.83 -9.92
C LEU A 386 -9.74 20.94 -11.16
N GLU A 387 -8.76 20.92 -12.08
CA GLU A 387 -8.80 20.09 -13.29
C GLU A 387 -8.92 18.59 -12.97
N TYR A 388 -8.22 18.12 -11.93
CA TYR A 388 -8.37 16.75 -11.46
C TYR A 388 -9.79 16.50 -10.93
N SER A 389 -10.36 17.42 -10.15
CA SER A 389 -11.74 17.29 -9.69
C SER A 389 -12.73 17.25 -10.85
N GLU A 390 -12.59 18.14 -11.85
CA GLU A 390 -13.45 18.18 -13.03
C GLU A 390 -13.38 16.89 -13.84
N LYS A 391 -12.17 16.36 -14.10
CA LYS A 391 -11.97 15.08 -14.80
C LYS A 391 -12.51 13.90 -14.00
N ALA A 392 -12.32 13.92 -12.69
CA ALA A 392 -12.84 12.91 -11.78
C ALA A 392 -14.38 12.91 -11.74
N ASP A 393 -15.01 14.08 -11.74
CA ASP A 393 -16.46 14.26 -11.79
C ASP A 393 -17.02 13.87 -13.16
N ALA A 394 -16.36 14.23 -14.25
CA ALA A 394 -16.74 13.79 -15.60
C ALA A 394 -16.65 12.27 -15.74
N TRP A 395 -15.61 11.65 -15.19
CA TRP A 395 -15.47 10.20 -15.15
C TRP A 395 -16.60 9.55 -14.33
N PHE A 396 -16.94 10.11 -13.16
CA PHE A 396 -18.06 9.65 -12.36
C PHE A 396 -19.38 9.67 -13.12
N GLN A 397 -19.70 10.79 -13.78
CA GLN A 397 -20.93 10.92 -14.57
C GLN A 397 -20.98 9.89 -15.70
N ASN A 398 -19.85 9.65 -16.38
CA ASN A 398 -19.76 8.65 -17.44
C ASN A 398 -20.01 7.23 -16.92
N VAL A 399 -19.50 6.88 -15.74
CA VAL A 399 -19.68 5.55 -15.13
C VAL A 399 -21.07 5.36 -14.57
N VAL A 400 -21.68 6.40 -13.98
CA VAL A 400 -23.06 6.37 -13.47
C VAL A 400 -24.08 6.11 -14.59
N ASN A 401 -23.78 6.60 -15.79
CA ASN A 401 -24.59 6.41 -16.99
C ASN A 401 -24.43 5.02 -17.63
N GLN A 402 -23.45 4.21 -17.21
CA GLN A 402 -23.28 2.83 -17.69
C GLN A 402 -24.24 1.87 -16.99
N HIS A 403 -24.59 0.77 -17.67
CA HIS A 403 -25.54 -0.23 -17.17
C HIS A 403 -25.00 -1.03 -15.97
N SER A 404 -23.67 -1.15 -15.82
CA SER A 404 -23.03 -1.79 -14.66
C SER A 404 -22.10 -0.80 -13.98
N VAL A 405 -22.45 -0.37 -12.76
CA VAL A 405 -21.62 0.55 -11.96
C VAL A 405 -20.49 -0.23 -11.31
N ILE A 406 -19.25 0.13 -11.64
CA ILE A 406 -18.05 -0.43 -11.00
C ILE A 406 -17.92 0.20 -9.60
N THR A 407 -17.52 -0.59 -8.60
CA THR A 407 -17.39 -0.14 -7.20
C THR A 407 -16.12 0.67 -6.92
N ASP A 408 -15.09 0.55 -7.77
CA ASP A 408 -13.81 1.24 -7.60
C ASP A 408 -13.16 1.58 -8.95
N VAL A 409 -12.23 2.54 -8.93
CA VAL A 409 -11.50 3.00 -10.11
C VAL A 409 -10.52 1.90 -10.56
N PRO A 410 -10.49 1.54 -11.85
CA PRO A 410 -9.51 0.56 -12.34
C PRO A 410 -8.09 1.14 -12.27
N ALA A 411 -7.11 0.30 -11.92
CA ALA A 411 -5.72 0.71 -11.89
C ALA A 411 -5.15 0.79 -13.31
N VAL A 412 -4.31 1.80 -13.59
CA VAL A 412 -3.55 1.88 -14.84
C VAL A 412 -2.66 0.65 -14.97
N LYS A 413 -2.88 -0.16 -16.02
CA LYS A 413 -2.01 -1.28 -16.36
C LYS A 413 -0.69 -0.74 -16.87
N MET A 414 0.32 -0.70 -16.00
CA MET A 414 1.70 -0.53 -16.46
C MET A 414 2.10 -1.79 -17.21
N GLY A 415 2.54 -1.64 -18.46
CA GLY A 415 3.04 -2.74 -19.27
C GLY A 415 4.14 -3.47 -18.51
N LYS A 416 3.86 -4.69 -18.05
CA LYS A 416 4.91 -5.60 -17.57
C LYS A 416 5.86 -5.81 -18.73
N ARG A 417 7.18 -5.77 -18.49
CA ARG A 417 8.15 -6.29 -19.45
C ARG A 417 7.69 -7.71 -19.82
N ARG A 418 7.41 -7.91 -21.11
CA ARG A 418 6.84 -9.13 -21.68
C ARG A 418 7.50 -10.38 -21.11
N GLY A 419 6.67 -11.27 -20.58
CA GLY A 419 7.07 -12.59 -20.09
C GLY A 419 5.90 -13.55 -19.87
N SER A 420 4.71 -13.29 -20.40
CA SER A 420 3.67 -14.29 -20.74
C SER A 420 2.44 -13.56 -21.29
N ASP A 421 1.82 -14.17 -22.28
CA ASP A 421 0.46 -13.97 -22.82
C ASP A 421 0.19 -12.92 -23.92
N ASN A 422 -0.31 -13.53 -25.01
CA ASN A 422 -1.10 -13.15 -26.16
C ASN A 422 -1.09 -11.73 -26.74
N ALA A 423 -0.88 -11.74 -28.06
CA ALA A 423 -1.10 -10.66 -28.98
C ALA A 423 -2.55 -10.17 -28.90
N ASP A 424 -2.72 -8.90 -28.53
CA ASP A 424 -3.53 -7.91 -29.26
C ASP A 424 -3.56 -6.61 -28.44
N ALA A 425 -2.72 -5.64 -28.83
CA ALA A 425 -2.93 -4.22 -28.57
C ALA A 425 -1.82 -3.43 -29.25
N ASP A 426 -2.22 -2.73 -30.32
CA ASP A 426 -1.41 -1.78 -31.07
C ASP A 426 -1.07 -0.57 -30.17
N GLY A 427 0.22 -0.23 -30.11
CA GLY A 427 0.75 0.72 -29.15
C GLY A 427 2.20 1.05 -29.46
N SER A 428 2.38 1.99 -30.39
CA SER A 428 3.68 2.51 -30.84
C SER A 428 4.41 3.23 -29.69
N MET A 429 5.36 2.55 -29.04
CA MET A 429 6.39 3.19 -28.22
C MET A 429 7.71 2.39 -28.29
N GLY A 430 8.72 3.00 -28.91
CA GLY A 430 10.16 2.80 -28.68
C GLY A 430 10.69 1.36 -28.62
N LYS A 431 10.77 0.67 -29.77
CA LYS A 431 11.64 -0.51 -29.91
C LYS A 431 13.11 -0.10 -29.71
N GLN A 432 13.64 -0.22 -28.50
CA GLN A 432 15.09 -0.35 -28.34
C GLN A 432 15.49 -1.70 -28.95
N LYS A 433 15.95 -1.67 -30.21
CA LYS A 433 16.68 -2.77 -30.83
C LYS A 433 17.89 -3.06 -29.94
N LEU A 434 17.80 -4.08 -29.10
CA LEU A 434 18.99 -4.80 -28.64
C LEU A 434 19.60 -5.40 -29.90
N THR A 435 20.62 -4.73 -30.43
CA THR A 435 21.54 -5.34 -31.39
C THR A 435 22.03 -6.63 -30.77
N SER A 436 21.72 -7.74 -31.45
CA SER A 436 22.28 -9.06 -31.15
C SER A 436 23.79 -8.92 -31.00
N MET A 437 24.27 -8.98 -29.75
CA MET A 437 25.70 -9.16 -29.51
C MET A 437 26.09 -10.49 -30.16
N GLU A 438 27.12 -10.44 -31.00
CA GLU A 438 27.82 -11.60 -31.51
C GLU A 438 28.07 -12.59 -30.36
N LEU A 439 27.79 -13.87 -30.61
CA LEU A 439 28.08 -14.96 -29.68
C LEU A 439 29.51 -14.78 -29.14
N PRO A 440 29.71 -14.71 -27.81
CA PRO A 440 31.05 -14.55 -27.27
C PRO A 440 31.87 -15.78 -27.66
N ARG A 441 33.04 -15.56 -28.26
CA ARG A 441 34.08 -16.57 -28.45
C ARG A 441 34.12 -17.47 -27.22
N GLU A 442 33.95 -18.79 -27.41
CA GLU A 442 34.00 -19.76 -26.32
C GLU A 442 35.21 -19.45 -25.44
N ARG A 443 34.95 -19.00 -24.21
CA ARG A 443 36.01 -18.83 -23.22
C ARG A 443 36.63 -20.22 -23.03
N ARG A 444 37.96 -20.33 -23.15
CA ARG A 444 38.72 -21.56 -22.88
C ARG A 444 38.65 -21.93 -21.39
N TYR A 445 37.45 -22.16 -20.89
CA TYR A 445 37.20 -22.68 -19.57
C TYR A 445 37.53 -24.16 -19.62
N LEU A 446 38.54 -24.58 -18.84
CA LEU A 446 38.91 -25.98 -18.68
C LEU A 446 37.84 -26.69 -17.82
N ALA A 447 36.63 -26.83 -18.37
CA ALA A 447 35.65 -27.74 -17.81
C ALA A 447 36.00 -29.17 -18.26
N ASN A 448 35.97 -30.11 -17.32
CA ASN A 448 35.89 -31.53 -17.63
C ASN A 448 34.42 -31.94 -17.50
N PRO A 449 33.56 -31.70 -18.52
CA PRO A 449 32.18 -32.14 -18.47
C PRO A 449 32.14 -33.67 -18.38
N LYS A 450 31.18 -34.21 -17.61
CA LYS A 450 31.02 -35.65 -17.34
C LYS A 450 30.94 -36.51 -18.61
N GLU A 451 30.57 -35.92 -19.75
CA GLU A 451 30.52 -36.57 -21.06
C GLU A 451 31.87 -37.12 -21.53
N ARG A 452 33.01 -36.56 -21.08
CA ARG A 452 34.36 -37.11 -21.39
C ARG A 452 34.74 -38.34 -20.55
N PHE A 453 33.98 -38.66 -19.50
CA PHE A 453 34.23 -39.83 -18.64
C PHE A 453 33.30 -41.01 -18.93
N MET A 454 32.26 -40.83 -19.75
CA MET A 454 31.59 -41.97 -20.37
C MET A 454 32.48 -42.46 -21.50
N ASN A 455 33.44 -43.34 -21.18
CA ASN A 455 34.10 -44.13 -22.20
C ASN A 455 33.06 -45.15 -22.71
N PRO A 456 32.55 -45.06 -23.95
CA PRO A 456 32.12 -46.26 -24.63
C PRO A 456 33.39 -47.05 -24.96
N GLU A 457 33.93 -47.78 -23.98
CA GLU A 457 34.90 -48.83 -24.29
C GLU A 457 34.22 -49.73 -25.32
N LYS A 458 34.73 -49.72 -26.56
CA LYS A 458 34.19 -50.57 -27.62
C LYS A 458 34.36 -52.01 -27.15
N ASN A 459 33.28 -52.77 -27.09
CA ASN A 459 33.21 -54.14 -26.56
C ASN A 459 34.06 -55.20 -27.30
N THR A 460 34.96 -54.83 -28.21
CA THR A 460 35.80 -55.80 -28.93
C THR A 460 37.16 -55.19 -29.26
N ASP A 461 38.12 -55.35 -28.36
CA ASP A 461 39.53 -55.27 -28.70
C ASP A 461 40.14 -56.68 -28.66
N SER A 462 40.62 -57.16 -29.81
CA SER A 462 41.44 -58.36 -29.89
C SER A 462 42.83 -58.10 -29.29
N GLN A 463 43.45 -59.13 -28.69
CA GLN A 463 44.79 -59.01 -28.08
C GLN A 463 45.86 -58.50 -29.06
N SER A 464 45.72 -58.78 -30.36
CA SER A 464 46.62 -58.29 -31.41
C SER A 464 46.50 -56.77 -31.63
N ASN A 465 45.27 -56.23 -31.62
CA ASN A 465 45.04 -54.78 -31.76
C ASN A 465 45.58 -54.00 -30.56
N LEU A 466 45.58 -54.62 -29.38
CA LEU A 466 46.15 -54.06 -28.16
C LEU A 466 47.68 -53.95 -28.25
N LEU A 467 48.35 -54.99 -28.77
CA LEU A 467 49.80 -54.95 -29.01
C LEU A 467 50.18 -53.92 -30.08
N GLU A 468 49.38 -53.77 -31.13
CA GLU A 468 49.59 -52.74 -32.15
C GLU A 468 49.41 -51.32 -31.57
N ARG A 469 48.38 -51.10 -30.73
CA ARG A 469 48.23 -49.83 -29.99
C ARG A 469 49.35 -49.57 -29.01
N LEU A 470 49.94 -50.60 -28.39
CA LEU A 470 51.09 -50.42 -27.50
C LEU A 470 52.34 -50.03 -28.29
N ARG A 471 52.58 -50.63 -29.46
CA ARG A 471 53.65 -50.20 -30.39
C ARG A 471 53.43 -48.77 -30.90
N GLU A 472 52.18 -48.42 -31.23
CA GLU A 472 51.84 -47.03 -31.58
C GLU A 472 51.99 -46.07 -30.39
N ARG A 473 51.64 -46.49 -29.17
CA ARG A 473 51.79 -45.69 -27.96
C ARG A 473 53.26 -45.43 -27.66
N GLU A 474 54.13 -46.41 -27.87
CA GLU A 474 55.57 -46.23 -27.75
C GLU A 474 56.09 -45.22 -28.77
N ARG A 475 55.68 -45.33 -30.05
CA ARG A 475 56.01 -44.32 -31.07
C ARG A 475 55.45 -42.93 -30.75
N LYS A 476 54.22 -42.86 -30.24
CA LYS A 476 53.58 -41.60 -29.82
C LYS A 476 54.19 -41.06 -28.54
N SER A 477 54.82 -41.89 -27.70
CA SER A 477 55.39 -41.45 -26.42
C SER A 477 56.59 -40.52 -26.61
N SER A 478 57.45 -40.78 -27.60
CA SER A 478 58.56 -39.89 -27.94
C SER A 478 58.05 -38.56 -28.51
N ALA A 479 57.01 -38.60 -29.36
CA ALA A 479 56.36 -37.40 -29.89
C ALA A 479 55.60 -36.59 -28.84
N LEU A 480 54.94 -37.24 -27.87
CA LEU A 480 54.27 -36.57 -26.75
C LEU A 480 55.28 -35.97 -25.77
N LEU A 481 56.42 -36.63 -25.56
CA LEU A 481 57.50 -36.11 -24.74
C LEU A 481 58.13 -34.87 -25.40
N SER A 482 58.38 -34.91 -26.71
CA SER A 482 58.86 -33.72 -27.44
C SER A 482 57.82 -32.60 -27.46
N GLN A 483 56.53 -32.92 -27.59
CA GLN A 483 55.45 -31.94 -27.48
C GLN A 483 55.39 -31.31 -26.09
N ARG A 484 55.52 -32.09 -25.02
CA ARG A 484 55.57 -31.58 -23.64
C ARG A 484 56.78 -30.68 -23.42
N GLN A 485 57.93 -31.04 -23.98
CA GLN A 485 59.13 -30.21 -23.92
C GLN A 485 58.94 -28.89 -24.67
N ARG A 486 58.30 -28.90 -25.84
CA ARG A 486 57.92 -27.67 -26.58
C ARG A 486 56.95 -26.80 -25.78
N GLN A 487 55.94 -27.39 -25.15
CA GLN A 487 55.00 -26.66 -24.29
C GLN A 487 55.70 -26.04 -23.07
N TYR A 488 56.65 -26.77 -22.49
CA TYR A 488 57.48 -26.25 -21.40
C TYR A 488 58.36 -25.09 -21.87
N GLN A 489 58.98 -25.17 -23.05
CA GLN A 489 59.72 -24.05 -23.65
C GLN A 489 58.82 -22.83 -23.88
N GLN A 490 57.60 -23.01 -24.43
CA GLN A 490 56.62 -21.94 -24.59
C GLN A 490 56.19 -21.31 -23.26
N PHE A 491 56.05 -22.13 -22.22
CA PHE A 491 55.78 -21.63 -20.87
C PHE A 491 56.95 -20.78 -20.36
N LEU A 492 58.19 -21.26 -20.52
CA LEU A 492 59.38 -20.51 -20.13
C LEU A 492 59.53 -19.19 -20.87
N THR A 493 59.24 -19.12 -22.18
CA THR A 493 59.33 -17.85 -22.93
C THR A 493 58.32 -16.81 -22.45
N VAL A 494 57.09 -17.22 -22.12
CA VAL A 494 56.09 -16.34 -21.50
C VAL A 494 56.59 -15.85 -20.13
N LYS A 495 57.21 -16.73 -19.36
CA LYS A 495 57.79 -16.40 -18.05
C LYS A 495 59.02 -15.50 -18.14
N MET A 496 59.87 -15.67 -19.16
CA MET A 496 61.03 -14.81 -19.41
C MET A 496 60.64 -13.34 -19.50
N LYS A 497 59.52 -13.01 -20.16
CA LYS A 497 59.03 -11.62 -20.23
C LYS A 497 58.70 -11.05 -18.85
N GLN A 498 58.12 -11.87 -17.96
CA GLN A 498 57.78 -11.46 -16.60
C GLN A 498 59.04 -11.30 -15.74
N VAL A 499 59.95 -12.27 -15.81
CA VAL A 499 61.24 -12.24 -15.09
C VAL A 499 62.09 -11.06 -15.56
N PHE A 500 62.12 -10.77 -16.86
CA PHE A 500 62.78 -9.60 -17.41
C PHE A 500 62.21 -8.28 -16.86
N GLY A 501 60.88 -8.18 -16.75
CA GLY A 501 60.23 -7.02 -16.11
C GLY A 501 60.69 -6.81 -14.66
N ILE A 502 60.95 -7.90 -13.92
CA ILE A 502 61.51 -7.86 -12.56
C ILE A 502 63.00 -7.47 -12.58
N LEU A 503 63.79 -7.99 -13.52
CA LEU A 503 65.21 -7.61 -13.64
C LEU A 503 65.40 -6.13 -14.03
N HIS A 504 64.50 -5.59 -14.85
CA HIS A 504 64.52 -4.17 -15.21
C HIS A 504 64.18 -3.26 -14.02
N SER A 505 63.33 -3.69 -13.06
CA SER A 505 63.01 -2.88 -11.88
C SER A 505 64.14 -2.85 -10.84
N LEU A 506 65.14 -3.73 -10.97
CA LEU A 506 66.30 -3.77 -10.10
C LEU A 506 67.37 -2.74 -10.48
N PRO A 507 68.14 -2.23 -9.50
CA PRO A 507 69.19 -1.27 -9.78
C PRO A 507 70.30 -1.90 -10.65
N TRP A 508 70.64 -1.21 -11.74
CA TRP A 508 71.67 -1.63 -12.70
C TRP A 508 73.07 -1.62 -12.08
N ASN A 509 74.01 -2.32 -12.73
CA ASN A 509 75.45 -2.30 -12.42
C ASN A 509 75.85 -2.78 -11.01
N ARG A 510 74.98 -3.55 -10.33
CA ARG A 510 75.30 -4.25 -9.08
C ARG A 510 75.50 -5.75 -9.32
N PRO A 511 76.41 -6.41 -8.60
CA PRO A 511 76.55 -7.86 -8.65
C PRO A 511 75.43 -8.53 -7.85
N TYR A 512 74.66 -9.42 -8.49
CA TYR A 512 73.64 -10.23 -7.84
C TYR A 512 74.00 -11.71 -7.94
N THR A 513 73.90 -12.45 -6.83
CA THR A 513 74.12 -13.89 -6.82
C THR A 513 72.91 -14.63 -7.39
N VAL A 514 73.12 -15.81 -7.98
CA VAL A 514 72.03 -16.68 -8.47
C VAL A 514 70.97 -16.91 -7.41
N THR A 515 71.40 -17.27 -6.19
CA THR A 515 70.49 -17.60 -5.08
C THR A 515 69.63 -16.42 -4.65
N TYR A 516 70.16 -15.19 -4.72
CA TYR A 516 69.41 -13.99 -4.40
C TYR A 516 68.42 -13.66 -5.53
N LEU A 517 68.82 -13.76 -6.79
CA LEU A 517 67.95 -13.50 -7.93
C LEU A 517 66.83 -14.53 -8.06
N THR A 518 67.14 -15.83 -7.92
CA THR A 518 66.11 -16.88 -7.99
C THR A 518 65.12 -16.76 -6.83
N GLY A 519 65.61 -16.49 -5.62
CA GLY A 519 64.74 -16.21 -4.47
C GLY A 519 63.82 -15.02 -4.71
N LEU A 520 64.36 -13.90 -5.22
CA LEU A 520 63.57 -12.70 -5.51
C LEU A 520 62.54 -12.90 -6.63
N VAL A 521 62.93 -13.60 -7.70
CA VAL A 521 62.03 -13.90 -8.83
C VAL A 521 60.89 -14.81 -8.40
N VAL A 522 61.18 -15.83 -7.58
CA VAL A 522 60.15 -16.71 -7.02
C VAL A 522 59.23 -15.91 -6.10
N ASP A 523 59.75 -15.15 -5.14
CA ASP A 523 58.95 -14.35 -4.21
C ASP A 523 58.03 -13.35 -4.94
N SER A 524 58.55 -12.68 -5.97
CA SER A 524 57.80 -11.72 -6.77
C SER A 524 56.69 -12.34 -7.63
N LEU A 525 56.81 -13.62 -8.01
CA LEU A 525 55.85 -14.32 -8.86
C LEU A 525 54.98 -15.32 -8.08
N GLN A 526 55.33 -15.66 -6.85
CA GLN A 526 54.64 -16.64 -6.00
C GLN A 526 53.23 -16.17 -5.60
N ASP A 527 53.06 -14.87 -5.32
CA ASP A 527 51.75 -14.28 -4.99
C ASP A 527 50.88 -13.98 -6.24
N SER A 528 51.40 -14.24 -7.43
CA SER A 528 50.66 -14.05 -8.69
C SER A 528 49.87 -15.32 -9.07
N ASN A 529 48.87 -15.17 -9.94
CA ASN A 529 48.09 -16.31 -10.47
C ASN A 529 48.91 -17.33 -11.27
N ASN A 530 50.22 -17.13 -11.45
CA ASN A 530 51.13 -18.00 -12.18
C ASN A 530 52.45 -18.12 -11.41
N PRO A 531 52.59 -19.05 -10.44
CA PRO A 531 53.83 -19.22 -9.67
C PRO A 531 54.97 -19.80 -10.52
N ILE A 532 56.21 -19.66 -10.04
CA ILE A 532 57.42 -20.21 -10.68
C ILE A 532 58.29 -20.94 -9.64
N GLY A 533 58.96 -22.03 -10.05
CA GLY A 533 59.90 -22.75 -9.21
C GLY A 533 61.31 -22.16 -9.20
N LEU A 534 62.12 -22.49 -8.18
CA LEU A 534 63.52 -22.02 -8.07
C LEU A 534 64.40 -22.49 -9.24
N SER A 535 64.25 -23.75 -9.66
CA SER A 535 64.99 -24.32 -10.80
C SER A 535 64.56 -23.73 -12.14
N GLU A 536 63.28 -23.38 -12.29
CA GLU A 536 62.75 -22.73 -13.49
C GLU A 536 63.25 -21.29 -13.58
N ALA A 537 63.32 -20.58 -12.44
CA ALA A 537 63.89 -19.24 -12.37
C ALA A 537 65.38 -19.25 -12.75
N GLU A 538 66.16 -20.25 -12.30
CA GLU A 538 67.56 -20.41 -12.70
C GLU A 538 67.70 -20.69 -14.21
N GLU A 539 66.89 -21.61 -14.76
CA GLU A 539 66.88 -21.92 -16.19
C GLU A 539 66.52 -20.69 -17.05
N ILE A 540 65.60 -19.85 -16.57
CA ILE A 540 65.23 -18.59 -17.23
C ILE A 540 66.39 -17.59 -17.19
N LEU A 541 67.07 -17.44 -16.05
CA LEU A 541 68.21 -16.53 -15.93
C LEU A 541 69.38 -16.96 -16.83
N GLU A 542 69.64 -18.26 -16.96
CA GLU A 542 70.65 -18.79 -17.88
C GLU A 542 70.27 -18.55 -19.34
N LYS A 543 69.01 -18.76 -19.72
CA LYS A 543 68.54 -18.49 -21.09
C LYS A 543 68.54 -16.99 -21.41
N LEU A 544 68.15 -16.14 -20.46
CA LEU A 544 68.25 -14.68 -20.61
C LEU A 544 69.71 -14.24 -20.77
N GLN A 545 70.65 -14.82 -20.03
CA GLN A 545 72.08 -14.58 -20.23
C GLN A 545 72.54 -15.04 -21.61
N GLY A 546 72.16 -16.24 -22.06
CA GLY A 546 72.51 -16.75 -23.38
C GLY A 546 72.04 -15.83 -24.51
N LEU A 547 70.86 -15.21 -24.35
CA LEU A 547 70.32 -14.25 -25.31
C LEU A 547 71.01 -12.89 -25.25
N LEU A 548 71.45 -12.48 -24.07
CA LEU A 548 71.97 -11.15 -23.79
C LEU A 548 73.41 -11.22 -23.31
N CYS A 549 74.25 -12.00 -24.01
CA CYS A 549 75.66 -12.18 -23.66
C CYS A 549 76.43 -10.85 -23.60
N ASN A 550 75.96 -9.84 -24.32
CA ASN A 550 76.57 -8.50 -24.39
C ASN A 550 76.14 -7.59 -23.23
N GLU A 551 74.96 -7.80 -22.65
CA GLU A 551 74.37 -6.91 -21.63
C GLU A 551 74.41 -7.52 -20.23
N ILE A 552 74.33 -8.85 -20.12
CA ILE A 552 74.36 -9.60 -18.86
C ILE A 552 75.66 -10.41 -18.79
N SER A 553 76.58 -9.97 -17.93
CA SER A 553 77.82 -10.69 -17.64
C SER A 553 77.61 -11.68 -16.49
N VAL A 554 78.09 -12.91 -16.68
CA VAL A 554 78.11 -13.96 -15.65
C VAL A 554 79.55 -14.32 -15.31
N GLN A 555 79.87 -14.24 -14.02
CA GLN A 555 81.15 -14.70 -13.49
C GLN A 555 80.90 -15.90 -12.57
N THR A 556 81.50 -17.04 -12.88
CA THR A 556 81.54 -18.22 -12.01
C THR A 556 82.70 -18.09 -11.05
N VAL A 557 82.41 -18.07 -9.75
CA VAL A 557 83.41 -18.04 -8.67
C VAL A 557 83.62 -19.46 -8.14
N ASP A 558 84.79 -19.74 -7.57
CA ASP A 558 85.11 -21.03 -6.93
C ASP A 558 84.02 -21.47 -5.96
N GLY A 559 83.47 -22.67 -6.17
CA GLY A 559 82.29 -23.19 -5.47
C GLY A 559 81.01 -23.24 -6.31
N GLY A 560 81.04 -22.84 -7.58
CA GLY A 560 79.92 -22.96 -8.53
C GLY A 560 78.87 -21.85 -8.45
N LEU A 561 79.12 -20.81 -7.63
CA LEU A 561 78.26 -19.63 -7.53
C LEU A 561 78.44 -18.73 -8.76
N LYS A 562 77.36 -18.54 -9.52
CA LYS A 562 77.32 -17.56 -10.62
C LYS A 562 76.87 -16.20 -10.07
N VAL A 563 77.53 -15.14 -10.52
CA VAL A 563 77.17 -13.76 -10.22
C VAL A 563 76.78 -13.06 -11.51
N TYR A 564 75.58 -12.50 -11.54
CA TYR A 564 75.03 -11.74 -12.67
C TYR A 564 75.26 -10.24 -12.47
N ARG A 565 75.71 -9.56 -13.52
CA ARG A 565 75.82 -8.11 -13.57
C ARG A 565 75.40 -7.60 -14.94
N TRP A 566 74.49 -6.64 -14.98
CA TRP A 566 74.01 -6.04 -16.23
C TRP A 566 74.16 -4.52 -16.31
N ILE A 567 74.31 -4.04 -17.55
CA ILE A 567 74.44 -2.63 -17.92
C ILE A 567 73.15 -2.24 -18.64
N GLN A 568 72.42 -1.25 -18.11
CA GLN A 568 71.13 -0.70 -18.57
C GLN A 568 70.40 -1.49 -19.69
N LEU A 569 69.40 -2.27 -19.30
CA LEU A 569 68.59 -3.10 -20.19
C LEU A 569 67.51 -2.26 -20.89
N ASP A 570 67.39 -2.36 -22.22
CA ASP A 570 66.32 -1.71 -22.99
C ASP A 570 65.11 -2.68 -23.15
N LYS A 571 63.90 -2.20 -22.88
CA LYS A 571 62.69 -3.03 -22.76
C LYS A 571 62.10 -3.40 -24.12
N ASP A 572 62.21 -2.50 -25.09
CA ASP A 572 61.51 -2.64 -26.37
C ASP A 572 62.30 -3.49 -27.37
N SER A 573 63.64 -3.32 -27.43
CA SER A 573 64.53 -4.15 -28.24
C SER A 573 64.53 -5.63 -27.81
N LEU A 574 64.40 -5.87 -26.51
CA LEU A 574 64.53 -7.19 -25.90
C LEU A 574 63.22 -7.98 -25.92
N SER A 575 62.08 -7.29 -25.77
CA SER A 575 60.78 -7.92 -26.03
C SER A 575 60.63 -8.36 -27.49
N ALA A 576 61.17 -7.57 -28.43
CA ALA A 576 61.21 -7.90 -29.85
C ALA A 576 62.16 -9.07 -30.17
N GLU A 577 63.30 -9.18 -29.50
CA GLU A 577 64.24 -10.29 -29.68
C GLU A 577 63.70 -11.61 -29.09
N ILE A 578 63.02 -11.55 -27.94
CA ILE A 578 62.28 -12.69 -27.35
C ILE A 578 61.15 -13.14 -28.29
N ASP A 579 60.44 -12.20 -28.91
CA ASP A 579 59.38 -12.52 -29.88
C ASP A 579 59.94 -13.11 -31.19
N ARG A 580 61.09 -12.63 -31.69
CA ARG A 580 61.77 -13.20 -32.87
C ARG A 580 62.21 -14.65 -32.64
N MET A 581 62.81 -14.93 -31.49
CA MET A 581 63.20 -16.28 -31.06
C MET A 581 62.00 -17.22 -30.91
N SER A 582 60.90 -16.74 -30.31
CA SER A 582 59.68 -17.55 -30.19
C SER A 582 59.14 -18.00 -31.55
N HIS A 583 59.36 -17.19 -32.60
CA HIS A 583 59.01 -17.49 -33.97
C HIS A 583 60.03 -18.39 -34.70
N GLU A 584 61.33 -18.20 -34.49
CA GLU A 584 62.39 -19.02 -35.11
C GLU A 584 62.47 -20.45 -34.54
N GLU A 585 62.24 -20.64 -33.23
CA GLU A 585 62.18 -21.96 -32.60
C GLU A 585 60.94 -22.77 -33.04
N LEU A 586 59.87 -22.09 -33.46
CA LEU A 586 58.67 -22.70 -34.07
C LEU A 586 58.93 -23.16 -35.51
N THR A 587 59.83 -22.51 -36.27
CA THR A 587 60.10 -22.83 -37.69
C THR A 587 61.23 -23.83 -37.89
N ASN A 588 62.32 -23.78 -37.10
CA ASN A 588 63.51 -24.61 -37.34
C ASN A 588 63.39 -26.08 -36.90
N ASN A 589 62.27 -26.50 -36.31
CA ASN A 589 62.04 -27.87 -35.83
C ASN A 589 60.87 -28.59 -36.53
N VAL A 590 60.45 -28.10 -37.70
CA VAL A 590 59.54 -28.81 -38.62
C VAL A 590 60.29 -29.83 -39.48
N ASP A 591 61.61 -29.66 -39.70
CA ASP A 591 62.40 -30.46 -40.65
C ASP A 591 63.18 -31.66 -40.07
N THR A 592 63.04 -31.99 -38.79
CA THR A 592 63.67 -33.19 -38.18
C THR A 592 62.66 -34.30 -37.83
N GLY A 593 61.52 -34.32 -38.50
CA GLY A 593 60.48 -35.33 -38.34
C GLY A 593 59.95 -35.86 -39.67
N LEU A 594 60.82 -36.49 -40.46
CA LEU A 594 60.44 -37.45 -41.51
C LEU A 594 60.94 -38.85 -41.12
#